data_AF-A0A1E4K314-F1
#
_entry.id   AF-A0A1E4K314-F1
#
_cell.length_a   1.000
_cell.length_b   1.000
_cell.length_c   1.000
_cell.angle_alpha   90.00
_cell.angle_beta   90.00
_cell.angle_gamma   90.00
#
_symmetry.space_group_name_H-M   'P 1'
#
loop_
_entity.id
_entity.type
_entity.pdbx_description
1 polymer ?
#
loop_
_entity_poly.entity_id
_entity_poly.type
_entity_poly.pdbx_seq_one_letter_code
_entity_poly.pdbx_strand_id
1 'polypeptide(L)'
;MRLADGFAAPLQVDAALLAGLPRSHVEASDHGRPARWEGVALGELLSKAGAPTGKQLRGAALNLCLRFSAADGYRIVLALAEFEPDFGNAAALLADTRDGKPLNANEGPYRLILPHEQRAGRWIRQLERIDLLDCASAPAAPTARRP
;
A
#
# COMPACT_ATOMS: atom_id res chain seq x y z
N MET A 1 -0.09 5.48 -10.24
CA MET A 1 -0.04 4.18 -9.55
C MET A 1 -1.39 3.49 -9.72
N ARG A 2 -1.49 2.16 -9.55
CA ARG A 2 -2.79 1.46 -9.58
C ARG A 2 -2.95 0.42 -8.48
N LEU A 3 -4.16 0.27 -7.96
CA LEU A 3 -4.61 -0.92 -7.23
C LEU A 3 -5.27 -1.83 -8.27
N ALA A 4 -4.73 -3.03 -8.47
CA ALA A 4 -5.05 -3.88 -9.61
C ALA A 4 -5.63 -5.24 -9.18
N ASP A 5 -5.05 -6.35 -9.65
CA ASP A 5 -5.58 -7.71 -9.50
C ASP A 5 -6.12 -8.01 -8.09
N GLY A 6 -7.22 -8.76 -8.04
CA GLY A 6 -7.89 -9.19 -6.80
C GLY A 6 -8.80 -8.15 -6.14
N PHE A 7 -8.65 -6.86 -6.43
CA PHE A 7 -9.61 -5.84 -5.98
C PHE A 7 -10.93 -5.92 -6.77
N ALA A 8 -12.05 -5.68 -6.10
CA ALA A 8 -13.37 -5.67 -6.73
C ALA A 8 -13.53 -4.51 -7.73
N ALA A 9 -12.86 -3.38 -7.48
CA ALA A 9 -12.83 -2.24 -8.37
C ALA A 9 -11.37 -1.75 -8.54
N PRO A 10 -10.66 -2.20 -9.59
CA PRO A 10 -9.33 -1.68 -9.89
C PRO A 10 -9.33 -0.15 -9.95
N LEU A 11 -8.37 0.48 -9.27
CA LEU A 11 -8.34 1.92 -9.02
C LEU A 11 -7.05 2.51 -9.58
N GLN A 12 -7.18 3.47 -10.50
CA GLN A 12 -6.06 4.31 -10.90
C GLN A 12 -5.87 5.43 -9.88
N VAL A 13 -4.64 5.57 -9.38
CA VAL A 13 -4.22 6.58 -8.43
C VAL A 13 -3.34 7.59 -9.16
N ASP A 14 -3.90 8.78 -9.34
CA ASP A 14 -3.27 9.97 -9.88
C ASP A 14 -3.52 11.19 -8.96
N ALA A 15 -2.94 12.34 -9.31
CA ALA A 15 -3.09 13.55 -8.51
C ALA A 15 -4.54 14.03 -8.40
N ALA A 16 -5.38 13.79 -9.41
CA ALA A 16 -6.78 14.20 -9.41
C ALA A 16 -7.59 13.38 -8.42
N LEU A 17 -7.39 12.05 -8.39
CA LEU A 17 -8.01 11.20 -7.38
C LEU A 17 -7.59 11.62 -5.97
N LEU A 18 -6.28 11.81 -5.74
CA LEU A 18 -5.76 12.15 -4.40
C LEU A 18 -6.25 13.50 -3.91
N ALA A 19 -6.44 14.48 -4.79
CA ALA A 19 -7.00 15.79 -4.44
C ALA A 19 -8.47 15.71 -3.96
N GLY A 20 -9.20 14.67 -4.37
CA GLY A 20 -10.57 14.41 -3.93
C GLY A 20 -10.68 13.61 -2.62
N LEU A 21 -9.57 13.22 -2.00
CA LEU A 21 -9.55 12.39 -0.79
C LEU A 21 -9.03 13.19 0.43
N PRO A 22 -9.41 12.79 1.65
CA PRO A 22 -8.87 13.40 2.87
C PRO A 22 -7.34 13.30 2.91
N ARG A 23 -6.69 14.45 3.13
CA ARG A 23 -5.25 14.52 3.33
C ARG A 23 -4.91 14.17 4.78
N SER A 24 -3.84 13.41 4.96
CA SER A 24 -3.29 13.02 6.25
C SER A 24 -1.79 13.26 6.28
N HIS A 25 -1.23 13.31 7.49
CA HIS A 25 0.20 13.42 7.69
C HIS A 25 0.68 12.51 8.82
N VAL A 26 1.93 12.08 8.75
CA VAL A 26 2.62 11.34 9.81
C VAL A 26 4.03 11.89 10.01
N GLU A 27 4.47 11.94 11.26
CA GLU A 27 5.86 12.24 11.61
C GLU A 27 6.60 10.89 11.76
N ALA A 28 7.57 10.63 10.89
CA ALA A 28 8.26 9.33 10.88
C ALA A 28 9.69 9.43 10.34
N SER A 29 10.59 8.64 10.92
CA SER A 29 12.03 8.70 10.63
C SER A 29 12.46 7.74 9.51
N ASP A 30 13.10 8.29 8.48
CA ASP A 30 13.69 7.54 7.37
C ASP A 30 15.20 7.38 7.61
N HIS A 31 15.65 6.17 7.96
CA HIS A 31 17.04 5.89 8.34
C HIS A 31 17.57 6.83 9.44
N GLY A 32 16.78 7.04 10.49
CA GLY A 32 17.13 7.90 11.62
C GLY A 32 17.02 9.41 11.34
N ARG A 33 16.54 9.81 10.16
CA ARG A 33 16.25 11.21 9.83
C ARG A 33 14.75 11.46 9.94
N PRO A 34 14.28 12.21 10.96
CA PRO A 34 12.88 12.59 11.07
C PRO A 34 12.42 13.35 9.84
N ALA A 35 11.18 13.11 9.42
CA ALA A 35 10.54 13.85 8.36
C ALA A 35 9.02 13.84 8.54
N ARG A 36 8.38 14.90 8.04
CA ARG A 36 6.93 14.98 7.94
C ARG A 36 6.50 14.46 6.58
N TRP A 37 5.67 13.43 6.59
CA TRP A 37 5.12 12.82 5.38
C TRP A 37 3.67 13.21 5.23
N GLU A 38 3.25 13.59 4.04
CA GLU A 38 1.88 13.95 3.75
C GLU A 38 1.36 13.19 2.53
N GLY A 39 0.09 12.82 2.60
CA GLY A 39 -0.48 11.86 1.67
C GLY A 39 -1.95 11.60 1.91
N VAL A 40 -2.39 10.43 1.43
CA VAL A 40 -3.71 9.87 1.74
C VAL A 40 -3.50 8.60 2.56
N ALA A 41 -4.34 8.40 3.58
CA ALA A 41 -4.32 7.15 4.35
C ALA A 41 -4.56 5.96 3.43
N LEU A 42 -3.72 4.92 3.53
CA LEU A 42 -3.80 3.78 2.61
C LEU A 42 -5.15 3.06 2.71
N GLY A 43 -5.73 2.98 3.93
CA GLY A 43 -7.05 2.38 4.16
C GLY A 43 -8.16 2.99 3.32
N GLU A 44 -8.14 4.31 3.08
CA GLU A 44 -9.11 4.99 2.21
C GLU A 44 -9.03 4.49 0.76
N LEU A 45 -7.81 4.30 0.25
CA LEU A 45 -7.58 3.80 -1.10
C LEU A 45 -7.99 2.33 -1.23
N LEU A 46 -7.69 1.51 -0.22
CA LEU A 46 -8.06 0.10 -0.17
C LEU A 46 -9.58 -0.08 -0.13
N SER A 47 -10.26 0.68 0.74
CA SER A 47 -11.73 0.71 0.82
C SER A 47 -12.34 1.15 -0.51
N LYS A 48 -11.80 2.21 -1.13
CA LYS A 48 -12.27 2.71 -2.43
C LYS A 48 -12.05 1.73 -3.58
N ALA A 49 -11.05 0.85 -3.49
CA ALA A 49 -10.81 -0.25 -4.42
C ALA A 49 -11.64 -1.52 -4.09
N GLY A 50 -12.43 -1.49 -3.03
CA GLY A 50 -13.32 -2.58 -2.62
C GLY A 50 -12.62 -3.70 -1.85
N ALA A 51 -11.54 -3.41 -1.12
CA ALA A 51 -11.00 -4.35 -0.14
C ALA A 51 -12.02 -4.60 1.00
N PRO A 52 -12.10 -5.82 1.53
CA PRO A 52 -12.94 -6.09 2.69
C PRO A 52 -12.41 -5.36 3.93
N THR A 53 -13.31 -4.76 4.71
CA THR A 53 -12.98 -4.01 5.94
C THR A 53 -13.87 -4.41 7.12
N GLY A 54 -13.44 -4.10 8.35
CA GLY A 54 -14.16 -4.35 9.59
C GLY A 54 -14.71 -5.77 9.68
N LYS A 55 -16.03 -5.89 9.85
CA LYS A 55 -16.72 -7.20 9.99
C LYS A 55 -16.62 -8.11 8.75
N GLN A 56 -16.23 -7.57 7.59
CA GLN A 56 -15.99 -8.37 6.39
C GLN A 56 -14.64 -9.10 6.46
N LEU A 57 -13.68 -8.57 7.22
CA LEU A 57 -12.35 -9.16 7.37
C LEU A 57 -12.37 -10.30 8.39
N ARG A 58 -12.93 -11.44 7.98
CA ARG A 58 -13.06 -12.67 8.79
C ARG A 58 -12.94 -13.92 7.92
N GLY A 59 -12.64 -15.06 8.54
CA GLY A 59 -12.51 -16.34 7.83
C GLY A 59 -11.45 -16.25 6.73
N ALA A 60 -11.78 -16.69 5.50
CA ALA A 60 -10.86 -16.66 4.36
C ALA A 60 -10.34 -15.25 4.02
N ALA A 61 -11.06 -14.18 4.36
CA ALA A 61 -10.59 -12.82 4.13
C ALA A 61 -9.35 -12.46 4.97
N LEU A 62 -9.09 -13.17 6.07
CA LEU A 62 -7.87 -12.98 6.88
C LEU A 62 -6.61 -13.51 6.20
N ASN A 63 -6.76 -14.33 5.14
CA ASN A 63 -5.63 -14.78 4.31
C ASN A 63 -5.24 -13.75 3.25
N LEU A 64 -5.99 -12.65 3.11
CA LEU A 64 -5.72 -11.66 2.09
C LEU A 64 -4.48 -10.83 2.43
N CYS A 65 -3.65 -10.64 1.41
CA CYS A 65 -2.43 -9.87 1.47
C CYS A 65 -2.39 -8.83 0.36
N LEU A 66 -1.62 -7.78 0.60
CA LEU A 66 -1.29 -6.76 -0.36
C LEU A 66 0.14 -6.94 -0.83
N ARG A 67 0.33 -7.04 -2.15
CA ARG A 67 1.67 -6.98 -2.76
C ARG A 67 1.89 -5.60 -3.36
N PHE A 68 2.93 -4.92 -2.88
CA PHE A 68 3.34 -3.61 -3.37
C PHE A 68 4.53 -3.79 -4.32
N SER A 69 4.51 -3.10 -5.46
CA SER A 69 5.59 -3.15 -6.46
C SER A 69 6.06 -1.76 -6.84
N ALA A 70 7.38 -1.55 -6.73
CA ALA A 70 8.07 -0.34 -7.16
C ALA A 70 8.49 -0.42 -8.63
N ALA A 71 8.80 0.74 -9.20
CA ALA A 71 9.32 0.89 -10.56
C ALA A 71 10.61 0.10 -10.83
N ASP A 72 11.47 -0.06 -9.82
CA ASP A 72 12.74 -0.80 -9.90
C ASP A 72 12.57 -2.33 -9.74
N GLY A 73 11.34 -2.81 -9.61
CA GLY A 73 11.02 -4.22 -9.41
C GLY A 73 11.11 -4.69 -7.96
N TYR A 74 11.47 -3.83 -7.01
CA TYR A 74 11.38 -4.13 -5.58
C TYR A 74 9.94 -4.39 -5.17
N ARG A 75 9.73 -5.39 -4.31
CA ARG A 75 8.41 -5.80 -3.84
C ARG A 75 8.41 -6.14 -2.36
N ILE A 76 7.29 -5.85 -1.73
CA ILE A 76 6.98 -6.28 -0.36
C ILE A 76 5.56 -6.83 -0.30
N VAL A 77 5.28 -7.61 0.74
CA VAL A 77 3.95 -8.12 1.05
C VAL A 77 3.59 -7.73 2.47
N LEU A 78 2.35 -7.27 2.67
CA LEU A 78 1.75 -6.96 3.97
C LEU A 78 0.40 -7.67 4.06
N ALA A 79 -0.02 -8.14 5.23
CA ALA A 79 -1.36 -8.68 5.38
C ALA A 79 -2.40 -7.55 5.27
N LEU A 80 -3.56 -7.79 4.65
CA LEU A 80 -4.63 -6.78 4.58
C LEU A 80 -5.08 -6.36 5.98
N ALA A 81 -5.10 -7.31 6.93
CA ALA A 81 -5.45 -7.06 8.33
C ALA A 81 -4.53 -6.07 9.04
N GLU A 82 -3.29 -5.85 8.59
CA GLU A 82 -2.40 -4.87 9.22
C GLU A 82 -2.96 -3.44 9.17
N PHE A 83 -3.87 -3.14 8.22
CA PHE A 83 -4.44 -1.80 8.03
C PHE A 83 -5.77 -1.58 8.74
N GLU A 84 -6.33 -2.61 9.39
CA GLU A 84 -7.60 -2.49 10.10
C GLU A 84 -7.40 -2.05 11.57
N PRO A 85 -8.29 -1.18 12.10
CA PRO A 85 -8.19 -0.68 13.48
C PRO A 85 -8.22 -1.77 14.55
N ASP A 86 -9.03 -2.80 14.35
CA ASP A 86 -9.21 -3.91 15.30
C ASP A 86 -8.05 -4.93 15.26
N PHE A 87 -7.05 -4.70 14.40
CA PHE A 87 -5.91 -5.57 14.19
C PHE A 87 -4.58 -4.80 14.36
N GLY A 88 -3.86 -4.56 13.26
CA GLY A 88 -2.53 -3.95 13.30
C GLY A 88 -2.57 -2.42 13.40
N ASN A 89 -3.64 -1.79 12.91
CA ASN A 89 -3.79 -0.34 12.79
C ASN A 89 -2.50 0.36 12.32
N ALA A 90 -1.91 -0.12 11.22
CA ALA A 90 -0.58 0.32 10.77
C ALA A 90 -0.47 1.83 10.45
N ALA A 91 -1.60 2.57 10.42
CA ALA A 91 -1.68 3.99 10.11
C ALA A 91 -0.89 4.35 8.83
N ALA A 92 -0.90 3.43 7.85
CA ALA A 92 -0.08 3.53 6.67
C ALA A 92 -0.53 4.70 5.79
N LEU A 93 0.45 5.42 5.24
CA LEU A 93 0.23 6.58 4.40
C LEU A 93 0.80 6.32 3.01
N LEU A 94 0.00 6.59 1.96
CA LEU A 94 0.53 6.78 0.62
C LEU A 94 0.98 8.24 0.50
N ALA A 95 2.26 8.48 0.71
CA ALA A 95 2.84 9.82 0.68
C ALA A 95 3.18 10.25 -0.75
N ASP A 96 2.88 11.50 -1.06
CA ASP A 96 3.30 12.22 -2.27
C ASP A 96 4.12 13.49 -1.95
N THR A 97 4.24 13.80 -0.66
CA THR A 97 4.88 15.00 -0.14
C THR A 97 5.74 14.66 1.08
N ARG A 98 6.92 15.25 1.16
CA ARG A 98 7.86 15.17 2.28
C ARG A 98 8.31 16.58 2.65
N ASP A 99 8.16 16.96 3.91
CA ASP A 99 8.56 18.26 4.46
C ASP A 99 8.02 19.45 3.64
N GLY A 100 6.73 19.38 3.28
CA GLY A 100 6.03 20.40 2.50
C GLY A 100 6.42 20.48 1.02
N LYS A 101 7.22 19.54 0.51
CA LYS A 101 7.65 19.49 -0.89
C LYS A 101 7.25 18.18 -1.56
N PRO A 102 6.97 18.17 -2.87
CA PRO A 102 6.79 16.92 -3.60
C PRO A 102 7.99 15.99 -3.43
N LEU A 103 7.74 14.69 -3.42
CA LEU A 103 8.81 13.69 -3.41
C LEU A 103 9.76 13.90 -4.60
N ASN A 104 11.06 13.79 -4.36
CA ASN A 104 12.05 13.85 -5.44
C ASN A 104 11.98 12.57 -6.31
N ALA A 105 12.69 12.59 -7.44
CA ALA A 105 12.68 11.51 -8.42
C ALA A 105 13.10 10.14 -7.84
N ASN A 106 13.89 10.07 -6.78
CA ASN A 106 14.34 8.80 -6.18
C ASN A 106 13.35 8.23 -5.14
N GLU A 107 12.39 9.03 -4.71
CA GLU A 107 11.39 8.65 -3.70
C GLU A 107 9.98 8.49 -4.29
N GLY A 108 9.64 9.33 -5.27
CA GLY A 108 8.29 9.51 -5.78
C GLY A 108 7.99 8.85 -7.14
N PRO A 109 6.78 9.05 -7.69
CA PRO A 109 5.79 10.03 -7.23
C PRO A 109 5.03 9.62 -5.96
N TYR A 110 5.08 8.33 -5.60
CA TYR A 110 4.42 7.81 -4.40
C TYR A 110 5.37 6.96 -3.56
N ARG A 111 5.29 7.11 -2.24
CA ARG A 111 6.02 6.29 -1.27
C ARG A 111 5.08 5.76 -0.20
N LEU A 112 5.18 4.48 0.14
CA LEU A 112 4.48 3.92 1.29
C LEU A 112 5.24 4.29 2.56
N ILE A 113 4.53 4.83 3.55
CA ILE A 113 5.07 5.13 4.88
C ILE A 113 4.34 4.29 5.91
N LEU A 114 5.10 3.53 6.71
CA LEU A 114 4.61 2.72 7.82
C LEU A 114 5.19 3.32 9.13
N PRO A 115 4.51 4.30 9.75
CA PRO A 115 5.10 5.17 10.77
C PRO A 115 5.57 4.44 12.03
N HIS A 116 5.06 3.24 12.29
CA HIS A 116 5.40 2.45 13.48
C HIS A 116 6.58 1.49 13.28
N GLU A 117 7.18 1.44 12.08
CA GLU A 117 8.37 0.63 11.84
C GLU A 117 9.65 1.32 12.31
N GLN A 118 10.43 0.64 13.16
CA GLN A 118 11.76 1.13 13.55
C GLN A 118 12.75 1.14 12.40
N ARG A 119 12.60 0.20 11.45
CA ARG A 119 13.42 0.13 10.24
C ARG A 119 12.49 0.27 9.04
N ALA A 120 12.70 1.34 8.26
CA ALA A 120 11.95 1.67 7.04
C ALA A 120 12.23 0.71 5.85
N GLY A 121 12.44 -0.58 6.12
CA GLY A 121 12.73 -1.59 5.09
C GLY A 121 11.54 -1.87 4.19
N ARG A 122 10.30 -1.66 4.67
CA ARG A 122 9.06 -1.84 3.90
C ARG A 122 8.46 -0.51 3.42
N TRP A 123 9.19 0.61 3.53
CA TRP A 123 8.73 1.92 3.03
C TRP A 123 9.05 2.06 1.55
N ILE A 124 8.27 1.38 0.72
CA ILE A 124 8.51 1.25 -0.71
C ILE A 124 8.44 2.61 -1.42
N ARG A 125 9.52 2.97 -2.11
CA ARG A 125 9.67 4.18 -2.94
C ARG A 125 9.18 3.91 -4.35
N GLN A 126 8.86 4.97 -5.09
CA GLN A 126 8.40 4.87 -6.48
C GLN A 126 7.31 3.80 -6.66
N LEU A 127 6.32 3.79 -5.75
CA LEU A 127 5.28 2.77 -5.74
C LEU A 127 4.39 2.94 -6.98
N GLU A 128 4.29 1.88 -7.77
CA GLU A 128 3.50 1.91 -9.02
C GLU A 128 2.24 1.06 -8.93
N ARG A 129 2.28 -0.02 -8.13
CA ARG A 129 1.22 -1.03 -8.14
C ARG A 129 1.00 -1.68 -6.78
N ILE A 130 -0.28 -1.89 -6.46
CA ILE A 130 -0.72 -2.73 -5.34
C ILE A 130 -1.66 -3.81 -5.89
N ASP A 131 -1.43 -5.06 -5.55
CA ASP A 131 -2.33 -6.19 -5.84
C ASP A 131 -2.91 -6.75 -4.55
N LEU A 132 -4.16 -7.21 -4.60
CA LEU A 132 -4.79 -7.99 -3.53
C LEU A 132 -4.68 -9.48 -3.88
N LEU A 133 -4.13 -10.26 -2.96
CA LEU A 133 -3.81 -11.68 -3.18
C LEU A 133 -4.40 -12.52 -2.06
N ASP A 134 -4.81 -13.76 -2.36
CA ASP A 134 -5.02 -14.77 -1.33
C ASP A 134 -3.68 -15.47 -1.04
N CYS A 135 -3.06 -15.17 0.10
CA CYS A 135 -1.78 -15.77 0.51
C CYS A 135 -1.88 -17.25 0.91
N ALA A 136 -3.07 -17.75 1.20
CA ALA A 136 -3.28 -19.17 1.51
C ALA A 136 -3.55 -20.00 0.26
N SER A 137 -3.76 -19.36 -0.90
CA SER A 137 -3.97 -20.07 -2.15
C SER A 137 -2.70 -20.84 -2.57
N ALA A 138 -2.89 -22.08 -2.99
CA ALA A 138 -1.79 -22.86 -3.56
C ALA A 138 -1.27 -22.15 -4.83
N PRO A 139 0.05 -22.17 -5.09
CA PRO A 139 0.57 -21.63 -6.34
C PRO A 139 -0.12 -22.31 -7.52
N ALA A 140 -0.53 -21.52 -8.51
CA ALA A 140 -1.06 -22.06 -9.75
C ALA A 140 -0.03 -23.06 -10.31
N ALA A 141 -0.47 -24.29 -10.60
CA ALA A 141 0.39 -25.30 -11.19
C ALA A 141 1.04 -24.70 -12.46
N PRO A 142 2.35 -24.88 -12.66
CA PRO A 142 3.02 -24.32 -13.83
C PRO A 142 2.30 -24.82 -15.08
N THR A 143 1.78 -23.88 -15.87
CA THR A 143 1.15 -24.18 -17.15
C THR A 143 2.23 -24.82 -18.01
N ALA A 144 2.14 -26.13 -18.22
CA ALA A 144 3.06 -26.85 -19.09
C ALA A 144 3.05 -26.15 -20.45
N ARG A 145 4.19 -25.54 -20.83
CA ARG A 145 4.39 -25.09 -22.21
C ARG A 145 4.26 -26.33 -23.07
N ARG A 146 3.19 -26.37 -23.87
CA ARG A 146 2.99 -27.40 -24.88
C ARG A 146 4.17 -27.33 -25.86
N PRO A 147 4.76 -28.48 -26.26
CA PRO A 147 5.94 -28.52 -27.13
C PRO A 147 5.68 -27.85 -28.48
#